data_AF-A0A8T6RRS6-F1
#
_entry.id   AF-A0A8T6RRS6-F1
#
_cell.length_a   1.000
_cell.length_b   1.000
_cell.length_c   1.000
_cell.angle_alpha   90.00
_cell.angle_beta   90.00
_cell.angle_gamma   90.00
#
_symmetry.space_group_name_H-M   'P 1'
#
loop_
_entity.id
_entity.type
_entity.pdbx_description
1 polymer ?
#
loop_
_entity_poly.entity_id
_entity_poly.type
_entity_poly.pdbx_seq_one_letter_code
_entity_poly.pdbx_strand_id
1 'polypeptide(L)'
;TRLSPGVHTIIFRAMDGQRVWSERVSTSVTVNGRPTAWIEPSDVSLVNRGDTYHLVGGFSDPEGDIRGYEWVSDVDGVIGTAWNLTT
;
A
#
# COMPACT_ATOMS: atom_id res chain seq x y z
N THR A 1 -13.22 -14.33 14.58
CA THR A 1 -11.76 -14.42 14.48
C THR A 1 -11.33 -14.11 13.05
N ARG A 2 -11.02 -12.84 12.75
CA ARG A 2 -10.47 -12.44 11.44
C ARG A 2 -9.46 -11.33 11.70
N LEU A 3 -8.23 -11.50 11.22
CA LEU A 3 -7.20 -10.46 11.28
C LEU A 3 -7.45 -9.46 10.15
N SER A 4 -7.17 -8.17 10.39
CA SER A 4 -7.13 -7.15 9.34
C SER A 4 -5.86 -7.30 8.49
N PRO A 5 -5.82 -6.72 7.28
CA PRO A 5 -4.55 -6.46 6.61
C PRO A 5 -3.59 -5.77 7.57
N GLY A 6 -2.34 -6.22 7.55
CA GLY A 6 -1.29 -5.73 8.43
C GLY A 6 -0.23 -6.78 8.73
N VAL A 7 0.85 -6.32 9.36
CA VAL A 7 1.85 -7.19 9.99
C VAL A 7 1.45 -7.44 11.44
N HIS A 8 1.19 -8.70 11.79
CA HIS A 8 0.80 -9.12 13.14
C HIS A 8 1.94 -9.87 13.82
N THR A 9 2.31 -9.44 15.04
CA THR A 9 3.33 -10.12 15.84
C THR A 9 2.68 -11.07 16.84
N ILE A 10 2.96 -12.37 16.71
CA ILE A 10 2.52 -13.42 17.63
C ILE A 10 3.63 -13.64 18.65
N ILE A 11 3.28 -13.62 19.94
CA ILE A 11 4.20 -13.84 21.05
C ILE A 11 3.73 -15.06 21.84
N PHE A 12 4.63 -16.01 22.06
CA PHE A 12 4.37 -17.24 22.80
C PHE A 12 5.34 -17.41 23.96
N ARG A 13 4.84 -17.98 25.07
CA ARG A 13 5.60 -18.46 26.23
C ARG A 13 4.82 -19.61 26.87
N ALA A 14 5.52 -20.58 27.45
CA ALA A 14 4.91 -21.70 28.16
C ALA A 14 5.09 -21.53 29.67
N MET A 15 4.12 -21.97 30.46
CA MET A 15 4.23 -22.08 31.92
C MET A 15 4.36 -23.55 32.29
N ASP A 16 5.29 -23.88 33.19
CA ASP A 16 5.43 -25.23 33.73
C ASP A 16 4.49 -25.51 34.92
N GLY A 17 4.53 -26.73 35.45
CA GLY A 17 3.74 -27.12 36.64
C GLY A 17 4.14 -26.39 37.93
N GLN A 18 5.27 -25.69 37.95
CA GLN A 18 5.77 -24.90 39.07
C GLN A 18 5.42 -23.40 38.94
N ARG A 19 4.62 -23.02 37.93
CA ARG A 19 4.18 -21.65 37.63
C ARG A 19 5.32 -20.73 37.15
N VAL A 20 6.42 -21.30 36.69
CA VAL A 20 7.52 -20.57 36.05
C VAL A 20 7.26 -20.52 34.56
N TRP A 21 7.57 -19.39 33.94
CA TRP A 21 7.38 -19.20 32.52
C TRP A 21 8.70 -19.28 31.76
N SER A 22 8.67 -19.77 30.52
CA SER A 22 9.76 -19.67 29.58
C SER A 22 10.04 -18.23 29.15
N GLU A 23 11.18 -18.04 28.48
CA GLU A 23 11.41 -16.87 27.64
C GLU A 23 10.32 -16.73 26.57
N ARG A 24 10.12 -15.50 26.11
CA ARG A 24 9.19 -15.22 25.01
C ARG A 24 9.86 -15.58 23.69
N VAL A 25 9.12 -16.29 22.85
CA VAL A 25 9.44 -16.43 21.43
C VAL A 25 8.38 -15.68 20.63
N SER A 26 8.78 -15.04 19.54
CA SER A 26 7.87 -14.34 18.65
C SER A 26 8.02 -14.79 17.21
N THR A 27 6.95 -14.62 16.45
CA THR A 27 6.92 -14.78 15.01
C THR A 27 5.95 -13.75 14.43
N SER A 28 6.11 -13.39 13.15
CA SER A 28 5.22 -12.46 12.46
C SER A 28 4.40 -13.20 11.41
N VAL A 29 3.17 -12.72 11.22
CA VAL A 29 2.28 -13.11 10.13
C VAL A 29 1.85 -11.85 9.39
N THR A 30 2.12 -11.81 8.09
CA THR A 30 1.61 -10.75 7.21
C THR A 30 0.27 -11.19 6.64
N VAL A 31 -0.77 -10.41 6.92
CA VAL A 31 -2.08 -10.57 6.28
C VAL A 31 -2.13 -9.58 5.14
N ASN A 32 -2.00 -10.06 3.91
CA ASN A 32 -1.86 -9.16 2.76
C ASN A 32 -3.18 -8.46 2.42
N GLY A 33 -3.08 -7.21 1.96
CA GLY A 33 -4.19 -6.38 1.49
C GLY A 33 -4.11 -6.10 -0.02
N ARG A 34 -5.13 -5.38 -0.53
CA ARG A 34 -4.98 -4.68 -1.82
C ARG A 34 -4.35 -3.32 -1.55
N PRO A 35 -3.36 -2.89 -2.35
CA PRO A 35 -2.88 -1.52 -2.26
C PRO A 35 -4.01 -0.55 -2.60
N THR A 36 -3.95 0.65 -2.03
CA THR A 36 -4.80 1.76 -2.43
C THR A 36 -3.98 2.74 -3.28
N ALA A 37 -4.63 3.36 -4.25
CA ALA A 37 -4.04 4.38 -5.11
C ALA A 37 -5.02 5.54 -5.31
N TRP A 38 -4.48 6.75 -5.44
CA TRP A 38 -5.25 7.96 -5.70
C TRP A 38 -4.43 8.92 -6.57
N ILE A 39 -5.13 9.86 -7.20
CA ILE A 39 -4.50 11.00 -7.87
C ILE A 39 -4.37 12.10 -6.81
N GLU A 40 -3.18 12.63 -6.63
CA GLU A 40 -2.97 13.74 -5.71
C GLU A 40 -3.76 14.97 -6.18
N PRO A 41 -4.39 15.72 -5.26
CA PRO A 41 -5.10 16.94 -5.61
C PRO A 41 -4.17 17.94 -6.29
N SER A 42 -4.66 18.56 -7.35
CA SER A 42 -3.98 19.67 -8.02
C SER A 42 -4.85 20.93 -7.91
N ASP A 43 -4.21 22.08 -7.72
CA ASP A 43 -4.90 23.39 -7.75
C ASP A 43 -5.38 23.79 -9.16
N VAL A 44 -4.94 23.05 -10.19
CA VAL A 44 -5.35 23.25 -11.57
C VAL A 44 -6.62 22.45 -11.84
N SER A 45 -7.72 23.15 -12.10
CA SER A 45 -9.04 22.56 -12.37
C SER A 45 -9.36 22.45 -13.86
N LEU A 46 -8.61 23.14 -14.72
CA LEU A 46 -8.79 23.13 -16.16
C LEU A 46 -7.43 23.24 -16.85
N VAL A 47 -7.21 22.39 -17.84
CA VAL A 47 -6.00 22.33 -18.67
C VAL A 47 -6.47 22.41 -20.12
N ASN A 48 -5.86 23.28 -20.93
CA ASN A 48 -6.20 23.31 -22.35
C ASN A 48 -5.47 22.19 -23.09
N ARG A 49 -6.02 21.80 -24.23
CA ARG A 49 -5.37 20.82 -25.09
C ARG A 49 -3.98 21.33 -25.51
N GLY A 50 -2.95 20.52 -25.23
CA GLY A 50 -1.56 20.83 -25.56
C GLY A 50 -0.78 21.54 -24.45
N ASP A 51 -1.46 21.96 -23.38
CA ASP A 51 -0.77 22.38 -22.16
C ASP A 51 -0.14 21.14 -21.48
N THR A 52 1.04 21.33 -20.91
CA THR A 52 1.70 20.29 -20.13
C THR A 52 1.00 20.14 -18.78
N TYR A 53 0.72 18.90 -18.39
CA TYR A 53 0.13 18.60 -17.10
C TYR A 53 0.90 17.52 -16.34
N HIS A 54 1.04 17.71 -15.03
CA HIS A 54 1.74 16.79 -14.15
C HIS A 54 0.74 15.98 -13.34
N LEU A 55 0.67 14.69 -13.64
CA LEU A 55 -0.10 13.72 -12.90
C LEU A 55 0.77 13.16 -11.77
N VAL A 56 0.38 13.47 -10.54
CA VAL A 56 1.06 13.00 -9.34
C VAL A 56 0.19 11.94 -8.68
N GLY A 57 0.75 10.75 -8.48
CA GLY A 57 0.05 9.63 -7.85
C GLY A 57 0.37 9.55 -6.37
N GLY A 58 -0.58 9.08 -5.59
CA GLY A 58 -0.37 8.62 -4.23
C GLY A 58 -0.78 7.15 -4.09
N PHE A 59 -0.15 6.42 -3.17
CA PHE A 59 -0.45 5.02 -2.91
C PHE A 59 -0.18 4.61 -1.46
N SER A 60 -0.80 3.52 -1.04
CA SER A 60 -0.50 2.89 0.25
C SER A 60 -0.60 1.37 0.13
N ASP A 61 0.43 0.68 0.61
CA ASP A 61 0.45 -0.76 0.86
C ASP A 61 1.16 -0.97 2.21
N PRO A 62 0.42 -1.00 3.33
CA PRO A 62 1.03 -1.07 4.66
C PRO A 62 1.73 -2.40 4.94
N GLU A 63 1.46 -3.43 4.12
CA GLU A 63 1.94 -4.79 4.31
C GLU A 63 3.06 -5.20 3.36
N GLY A 64 3.32 -4.39 2.34
CA GLY A 64 4.24 -4.73 1.28
C GLY A 64 4.71 -3.53 0.47
N ASP A 65 5.45 -3.85 -0.60
CA ASP A 65 5.96 -2.84 -1.53
C ASP A 65 5.11 -2.81 -2.80
N ILE A 66 4.85 -1.60 -3.31
CA ILE A 66 4.24 -1.42 -4.62
C ILE A 66 5.19 -1.93 -5.72
N ARG A 67 4.66 -2.79 -6.59
CA ARG A 67 5.41 -3.45 -7.67
C ARG A 67 5.25 -2.80 -9.04
N GLY A 68 4.31 -1.88 -9.19
CA GLY A 68 4.04 -1.20 -10.45
C GLY A 68 2.97 -0.13 -10.33
N TYR A 69 2.91 0.71 -11.36
CA TYR A 69 1.96 1.80 -11.50
C TYR A 69 1.30 1.69 -12.88
N GLU A 70 0.05 2.13 -12.99
CA GLU A 70 -0.66 2.21 -14.26
C GLU A 70 -1.60 3.43 -14.21
N TRP A 71 -1.44 4.32 -15.19
CA TRP A 71 -2.33 5.45 -15.41
C TRP A 71 -3.25 5.14 -16.58
N VAL A 72 -4.57 5.25 -16.36
CA VAL A 72 -5.58 4.95 -17.37
C VAL A 72 -6.46 6.16 -17.60
N SER A 73 -6.53 6.57 -18.86
CA SER A 73 -7.53 7.51 -19.40
C SER A 73 -8.72 6.73 -19.94
N ASP A 74 -9.92 7.27 -19.76
CA ASP A 74 -11.15 6.79 -20.38
C ASP A 74 -11.17 7.03 -21.91
N VAL A 75 -10.31 7.92 -22.41
CA VAL A 75 -10.17 8.25 -23.84
C VAL A 75 -9.02 7.46 -24.47
N ASP A 76 -7.83 7.51 -23.88
CA ASP A 76 -6.59 7.01 -24.49
C ASP A 76 -6.15 5.63 -23.97
N GLY A 77 -6.84 5.09 -22.96
CA GLY A 77 -6.45 3.84 -22.30
C GLY A 77 -5.21 4.03 -21.43
N VAL A 78 -4.27 3.08 -21.45
CA VAL A 78 -3.06 3.16 -20.63
C VAL A 78 -2.12 4.24 -21.16
N ILE A 79 -1.86 5.27 -20.35
CA ILE A 79 -1.04 6.43 -20.72
C ILE A 79 0.33 6.46 -20.03
N GLY A 80 0.58 5.55 -19.08
CA GLY A 80 1.90 5.44 -18.46
C GLY A 80 1.98 4.44 -17.32
N THR A 81 3.20 4.05 -16.97
CA THR A 81 3.51 3.07 -15.90
C THR A 81 4.53 3.59 -14.87
N ALA A 82 4.86 4.88 -14.93
CA ALA A 82 5.67 5.56 -13.93
C ALA A 82 4.79 5.98 -12.74
N TRP A 83 5.39 6.17 -11.56
CA TRP A 83 4.67 6.72 -10.41
C TRP A 83 4.02 8.06 -10.76
N ASN A 84 4.79 9.01 -11.28
CA ASN A 84 4.29 10.29 -11.77
C ASN A 84 4.44 10.37 -13.29
N LEU A 85 3.51 11.05 -13.94
CA LEU A 85 3.51 11.25 -15.38
C LEU A 85 3.50 12.74 -15.70
N THR A 86 4.28 13.12 -16.71
CA THR A 86 4.15 14.42 -17.37
C THR A 86 3.60 14.15 -18.75
N THR A 87 2.45 14.73 -19.06
CA THR A 87 1.76 14.58 -20.35
C THR A 87 1.49 15.92 -21.01
#